data_AF-A0A9P8F7C6-F1
#
_entry.id   AF-A0A9P8F7C6-F1
#
_cell.length_a   1.000
_cell.length_b   1.000
_cell.length_c   1.000
_cell.angle_alpha   90.00
_cell.angle_beta   90.00
_cell.angle_gamma   90.00
#
_symmetry.space_group_name_H-M   'P 1'
#
loop_
_entity.id
_entity.type
_entity.pdbx_description
1 polymer ?
#
loop_
_entity_poly.entity_id
_entity_poly.type
_entity_poly.pdbx_seq_one_letter_code
_entity_poly.pdbx_strand_id
1 'polypeptide(L)'
;MSDPRDMWKNLQKSLEQAQRQGRKFGAGGPTPNPKGALGGIAVIALGLGGVYLFNNALFNVDGGCRAVKYSRIGGVKPDIYPEGT
;
A
#
# COMPACT_ATOMS: atom_id res chain seq x y z
N MET A 1 -31.76 17.79 -17.81
CA MET A 1 -31.53 17.23 -16.45
C MET A 1 -31.61 15.72 -16.59
N SER A 2 -30.48 15.01 -16.54
CA SER A 2 -30.44 13.55 -16.62
C SER A 2 -31.17 12.99 -15.40
N ASP A 3 -32.27 12.28 -15.62
CA ASP A 3 -33.09 11.69 -14.55
C ASP A 3 -32.22 10.63 -13.83
N PRO A 4 -32.18 10.57 -12.48
CA PRO A 4 -31.38 9.59 -11.74
C PRO A 4 -31.60 8.14 -12.18
N ARG A 5 -32.80 7.86 -12.71
CA ARG A 5 -33.18 6.55 -13.25
C ARG A 5 -32.40 6.16 -14.51
N ASP A 6 -31.95 7.13 -15.30
CA ASP A 6 -31.14 6.87 -16.50
C ASP A 6 -29.70 6.53 -16.14
N MET A 7 -29.15 7.13 -15.08
CA MET A 7 -27.86 6.72 -14.52
C MET A 7 -27.91 5.28 -14.01
N TRP A 8 -28.96 4.90 -13.28
CA TRP A 8 -29.14 3.53 -12.81
C TRP A 8 -29.25 2.52 -13.96
N LYS A 9 -30.02 2.84 -15.01
CA LYS A 9 -30.11 1.99 -16.21
C LYS A 9 -28.77 1.85 -16.92
N ASN A 10 -28.00 2.93 -17.02
CA ASN A 10 -26.69 2.91 -17.66
C ASN A 10 -25.66 2.15 -16.84
N LEU A 11 -25.69 2.27 -15.50
CA LEU A 11 -24.87 1.49 -14.60
C LEU A 11 -25.21 -0.01 -14.68
N GLN A 12 -26.50 -0.33 -14.71
CA GLN A 12 -26.97 -1.70 -14.82
C GLN A 12 -26.53 -2.32 -16.16
N LYS A 13 -26.64 -1.56 -17.27
CA LYS A 13 -26.09 -1.97 -18.57
C LYS A 13 -24.58 -2.12 -18.56
N SER A 14 -23.84 -1.19 -17.94
CA SER A 14 -22.38 -1.29 -17.86
C SER A 14 -21.93 -2.46 -17.01
N LEU A 15 -22.66 -2.80 -15.95
CA LEU A 15 -22.41 -3.98 -15.12
C LEU A 15 -22.73 -5.27 -15.87
N GLU A 16 -23.84 -5.33 -16.59
CA GLU A 16 -24.19 -6.49 -17.42
C GLU A 16 -23.18 -6.69 -18.57
N GLN A 17 -22.73 -5.59 -19.18
CA GLN A 17 -21.67 -5.59 -20.19
C GLN A 17 -20.33 -6.00 -19.58
N ALA A 18 -19.94 -5.47 -18.43
CA ALA A 18 -18.74 -5.87 -17.71
C ALA A 18 -18.80 -7.34 -17.28
N GLN A 19 -19.98 -7.87 -16.95
CA GLN A 19 -20.17 -9.28 -16.64
C GLN A 19 -20.03 -10.17 -17.89
N ARG A 20 -20.54 -9.72 -19.05
CA ARG A 20 -20.38 -10.42 -20.34
C ARG A 20 -18.95 -10.30 -20.90
N GLN A 21 -18.30 -9.16 -20.67
CA GLN A 21 -16.97 -8.80 -21.15
C GLN A 21 -15.85 -9.20 -20.15
N GLY A 22 -16.20 -9.52 -18.91
CA GLY A 22 -15.34 -10.08 -17.85
C GLY A 22 -14.80 -11.48 -18.16
N ARG A 23 -15.09 -12.02 -19.36
CA ARG A 23 -14.37 -13.15 -19.95
C ARG A 23 -13.05 -12.73 -20.60
N LYS A 24 -12.81 -11.43 -20.82
CA LYS A 24 -11.64 -10.90 -21.54
C LYS A 24 -10.74 -9.95 -20.73
N PHE A 25 -11.18 -9.40 -19.61
CA PHE A 25 -10.36 -8.55 -18.74
C PHE A 25 -10.54 -8.98 -17.29
N GLY A 26 -9.54 -9.69 -16.75
CA GLY A 26 -9.44 -9.97 -15.32
C GLY A 26 -10.29 -11.13 -14.83
N ALA A 27 -9.61 -12.23 -14.49
CA ALA A 27 -10.03 -13.29 -13.57
C ALA A 27 -11.46 -13.20 -12.98
N GLY A 28 -12.36 -14.03 -13.50
CA GLY A 28 -13.55 -14.48 -12.76
C GLY A 28 -14.83 -13.71 -13.05
N GLY A 29 -15.64 -14.25 -13.98
CA GLY A 29 -17.08 -13.97 -13.98
C GLY A 29 -17.76 -14.54 -12.72
N PRO A 30 -19.10 -14.41 -12.59
CA PRO A 30 -19.87 -14.77 -11.39
C PRO A 30 -19.94 -16.28 -11.10
N THR A 31 -19.10 -17.09 -11.74
CA THR A 31 -18.89 -18.49 -11.40
C THR A 31 -17.76 -18.61 -10.38
N PRO A 32 -18.00 -19.24 -9.21
CA PRO A 32 -16.97 -19.43 -8.19
C PRO A 32 -15.95 -20.45 -8.70
N ASN A 33 -14.96 -19.98 -9.47
CA ASN A 33 -13.79 -20.75 -9.80
C ASN A 33 -12.77 -20.56 -8.67
N PRO A 34 -12.42 -21.61 -7.90
CA PRO A 34 -11.50 -21.50 -6.77
C PRO A 34 -10.14 -20.90 -7.15
N LYS A 35 -9.70 -21.09 -8.41
CA LYS A 35 -8.46 -20.47 -8.92
C LYS A 35 -8.54 -18.95 -9.04
N GLY A 36 -9.71 -18.40 -9.37
CA GLY A 36 -9.92 -16.94 -9.45
C GLY A 36 -10.00 -16.29 -8.07
N ALA A 37 -10.64 -16.97 -7.12
CA ALA A 37 -10.71 -16.53 -5.72
C ALA A 37 -9.31 -16.48 -5.09
N LEU A 38 -8.47 -17.49 -5.32
CA LEU A 38 -7.08 -17.50 -4.87
C LEU A 38 -6.25 -16.36 -5.49
N GLY A 39 -6.46 -16.07 -6.77
CA GLY A 39 -5.81 -14.93 -7.44
C GLY A 39 -6.22 -13.58 -6.84
N GLY A 40 -7.51 -13.38 -6.56
CA GLY A 40 -8.00 -12.17 -5.91
C GLY A 40 -7.44 -11.97 -4.50
N ILE A 41 -7.40 -13.04 -3.69
CA ILE A 41 -6.81 -13.03 -2.35
C ILE A 41 -5.31 -12.71 -2.43
N ALA A 42 -4.59 -13.31 -3.39
CA ALA A 42 -3.16 -13.05 -3.57
C ALA A 42 -2.87 -11.58 -3.91
N VAL A 43 -3.66 -10.96 -4.79
CA VAL A 43 -3.52 -9.55 -5.14
C VAL A 43 -3.77 -8.64 -3.93
N ILE A 44 -4.81 -8.93 -3.14
CA ILE A 44 -5.12 -8.17 -1.92
C ILE A 44 -4.00 -8.34 -0.89
N ALA A 45 -3.54 -9.56 -0.66
CA ALA A 45 -2.46 -9.85 0.29
C ALA A 45 -1.14 -9.17 -0.12
N LEU A 46 -0.78 -9.21 -1.40
CA LEU A 46 0.41 -8.51 -1.92
C LEU A 46 0.27 -6.99 -1.84
N GLY A 47 -0.91 -6.44 -2.12
CA GLY A 47 -1.16 -5.00 -2.00
C GLY A 47 -1.02 -4.50 -0.56
N LEU A 48 -1.72 -5.14 0.38
CA LEU A 48 -1.68 -4.76 1.79
C LEU A 48 -0.30 -5.02 2.41
N GLY A 49 0.29 -6.19 2.15
CA GLY A 49 1.62 -6.55 2.63
C GLY A 49 2.71 -5.63 2.04
N GLY A 50 2.62 -5.30 0.76
CA GLY A 50 3.53 -4.38 0.09
C GLY A 50 3.50 -2.97 0.69
N VAL A 51 2.31 -2.41 0.93
CA VAL A 51 2.17 -1.11 1.59
C VAL A 51 2.74 -1.13 3.01
N TYR A 52 2.48 -2.19 3.78
CA TYR A 52 3.00 -2.34 5.13
C TYR A 52 4.53 -2.42 5.16
N LEU A 53 5.13 -3.28 4.33
CA LEU A 53 6.58 -3.42 4.25
C LEU A 53 7.24 -2.16 3.71
N PHE A 54 6.65 -1.50 2.72
CA PHE A 54 7.15 -0.25 2.18
C PHE A 54 7.14 0.88 3.21
N ASN A 55 6.07 0.98 4.01
CA ASN A 55 6.00 1.96 5.10
C ASN A 55 7.10 1.71 6.15
N ASN A 56 7.37 0.45 6.50
CA ASN A 56 8.44 0.10 7.43
C ASN A 56 9.84 0.21 6.80
N ALA A 57 9.97 0.18 5.48
CA ALA A 57 11.24 0.40 4.79
C ALA A 57 11.64 1.88 4.74
N LEU A 58 10.72 2.80 5.06
CA LEU A 58 10.96 4.24 5.10
C LEU A 58 11.52 4.73 6.45
N PHE A 59 11.86 3.85 7.38
CA PHE A 59 12.64 4.27 8.54
C PHE A 59 14.06 4.57 8.10
N ASN A 60 14.44 5.84 8.24
CA ASN A 60 15.84 6.21 8.24
C ASN A 60 16.50 5.43 9.38
N VAL A 61 17.65 4.81 9.07
CA VAL A 61 18.54 4.27 10.10
C VAL A 61 19.19 5.47 10.77
N ASP A 62 18.43 6.16 11.62
CA ASP A 62 18.97 7.01 12.67
C ASP A 62 19.46 6.10 13.81
N GLY A 63 20.19 5.05 13.45
CA GLY A 63 21.30 4.57 14.27
C GLY A 63 22.39 5.63 14.25
N GLY A 64 22.02 6.88 14.56
CA GLY A 64 22.93 7.98 14.71
C GLY A 64 24.03 7.47 15.60
N CYS A 65 25.27 7.63 15.13
CA CYS A 65 26.37 7.63 16.06
C CYS A 65 25.99 8.59 17.21
N ARG A 66 26.50 8.36 18.42
CA ARG A 66 26.35 9.33 19.49
C ARG A 66 27.71 10.01 19.59
N ALA A 67 27.84 11.24 19.08
CA ALA A 67 29.11 11.94 19.14
C ALA A 67 29.41 12.33 20.59
N VAL A 68 30.40 11.64 21.17
CA VAL A 68 31.04 12.02 22.42
C VAL A 68 32.08 13.08 22.10
N LYS A 69 31.82 14.34 22.50
CA LYS A 69 32.74 15.46 22.24
C LYS A 69 33.86 15.52 23.28
N TYR A 70 35.10 15.67 22.80
CA TYR A 70 36.28 15.85 23.63
C TYR A 70 36.72 17.32 23.64
N SER A 71 36.97 17.85 24.83
CA SER A 71 37.65 19.13 25.04
C SER A 71 39.10 18.86 25.39
N ARG A 72 40.04 19.59 24.78
CA ARG A 72 41.47 19.49 25.10
C ARG A 72 41.76 19.79 26.59
N ILE A 73 40.92 20.63 27.21
CA ILE A 73 41.11 21.13 28.58
C ILE A 73 40.22 20.36 29.58
N GLY A 74 39.06 19.88 29.12
CA GLY A 74 38.02 19.28 29.97
C GLY A 74 37.76 17.79 29.74
N GLY A 75 38.51 17.13 28.85
CA GLY A 75 38.34 15.70 28.57
C GLY A 75 37.01 15.37 27.89
N VAL A 76 36.40 14.25 28.28
CA VAL A 76 35.11 13.77 27.77
C VAL A 76 33.99 14.67 28.27
N LYS A 77 33.23 15.29 27.37
CA LYS A 77 32.01 16.00 27.77
C LYS A 77 30.89 15.01 28.10
N PRO A 78 30.10 15.24 29.16
CA PRO A 78 29.00 14.36 29.57
C PRO A 78 27.81 14.42 28.59
N ASP A 79 27.73 15.48 27.80
CA ASP A 79 26.63 15.72 26.88
C ASP A 79 26.77 14.86 25.62
N ILE A 80 25.76 14.03 25.38
CA ILE A 80 25.62 13.20 24.20
C ILE A 80 24.73 13.94 23.20
N TYR A 81 25.25 14.23 22.02
CA TYR A 81 24.52 14.96 20.99
C TYR A 81 23.97 13.99 19.94
N PRO A 82 22.74 14.17 19.46
CA PRO A 82 22.22 13.43 18.34
C PRO A 82 22.81 13.96 17.02
N GLU A 83 23.31 13.08 16.14
CA GLU A 83 23.77 13.45 14.78
C GLU A 83 22.65 13.45 13.70
N GLY A 84 21.38 13.41 14.11
CA GLY A 84 20.19 13.58 13.26
C GLY A 84 18.93 13.49 14.13
N THR A 85 17.80 14.13 13.82
CA THR A 85 17.26 14.67 12.55
C THR A 85 17.36 16.19 12.39
#